data_AF-A0A3E0H0M9-F1
#
_entry.id   AF-A0A3E0H0M9-F1
#
_cell.length_a   1.000
_cell.length_b   1.000
_cell.length_c   1.000
_cell.angle_alpha   90.00
_cell.angle_beta   90.00
_cell.angle_gamma   90.00
#
_symmetry.space_group_name_H-M   'P 1'
#
loop_
_entity.id
_entity.type
_entity.pdbx_description
1 polymer ?
#
loop_
_entity_poly.entity_id
_entity_poly.type
_entity_poly.pdbx_seq_one_letter_code
_entity_poly.pdbx_strand_id
1 'polypeptide(L)'
;MKTTRKTSDSRERDLRLALARIQRGRAHTGESKVTIAAVAREAGVSTALIHNHYPNVAEAVREAQGRSSRAQRDVKHQDLIAEREKNKLLRQELEELRLKTADLASINEVLMAELRALKARSGDLKIVALSSHKT
;
A
#
# COMPACT_ATOMS: atom_id res chain seq x y z
N MET A 1 -37.07 -9.60 -39.70
CA MET A 1 -35.75 -9.41 -40.35
C MET A 1 -34.70 -10.19 -39.56
N LYS A 2 -34.02 -11.18 -40.14
CA LYS A 2 -32.94 -11.91 -39.44
C LYS A 2 -31.73 -10.97 -39.34
N THR A 3 -31.51 -10.36 -38.18
CA THR A 3 -30.28 -9.62 -37.90
C THR A 3 -29.14 -10.62 -37.87
N THR A 4 -28.29 -10.62 -38.90
CA THR A 4 -27.05 -11.41 -38.90
C THR A 4 -26.21 -10.97 -37.70
N ARG A 5 -25.88 -11.94 -36.83
CA ARG A 5 -25.10 -11.68 -35.62
C ARG A 5 -23.69 -11.26 -36.06
N LYS A 6 -23.29 -10.03 -35.76
CA LYS A 6 -21.92 -9.56 -35.92
C LYS A 6 -20.95 -10.49 -35.17
N THR A 7 -19.79 -10.77 -35.76
CA THR A 7 -18.71 -11.53 -35.11
C THR A 7 -18.17 -10.75 -33.91
N SER A 8 -17.61 -11.45 -32.91
CA SER A 8 -17.14 -10.81 -31.68
C SER A 8 -16.12 -9.69 -31.96
N ASP A 9 -15.16 -9.94 -32.85
CA ASP A 9 -14.10 -8.99 -33.20
C ASP A 9 -14.61 -7.74 -33.94
N SER A 10 -15.63 -7.90 -34.79
CA SER A 10 -16.25 -6.74 -35.46
C SER A 10 -16.95 -5.86 -34.44
N ARG A 11 -17.59 -6.46 -33.43
CA ARG A 11 -18.29 -5.73 -32.38
C ARG A 11 -17.34 -5.09 -31.38
N GLU A 12 -16.22 -5.74 -31.07
CA GLU A 12 -15.17 -5.15 -30.24
C GLU A 12 -14.56 -3.91 -30.92
N ARG A 13 -14.33 -3.97 -32.24
CA ARG A 13 -13.89 -2.81 -33.03
C ARG A 13 -14.91 -1.68 -33.02
N ASP A 14 -16.20 -1.99 -33.20
CA ASP A 14 -17.27 -1.00 -33.12
C ASP A 14 -17.31 -0.30 -31.74
N LEU A 15 -17.12 -1.06 -30.66
CA LEU A 15 -17.07 -0.52 -29.30
C LEU A 15 -15.86 0.38 -29.05
N ARG A 16 -14.68 0.01 -29.57
CA ARG A 16 -13.48 0.86 -29.52
C ARG A 16 -13.67 2.16 -30.31
N LEU A 17 -14.33 2.09 -31.47
CA LEU A 17 -14.65 3.28 -32.27
C LEU A 17 -15.65 4.19 -31.53
N ALA A 18 -16.68 3.63 -30.90
CA ALA A 18 -17.63 4.37 -30.07
C ALA A 18 -16.92 5.11 -28.92
N LEU A 19 -16.00 4.43 -28.22
CA LEU A 19 -15.17 5.04 -27.19
C LEU A 19 -14.36 6.23 -27.74
N ALA A 20 -13.67 6.05 -28.86
CA ALA A 20 -12.85 7.10 -29.48
C ALA A 20 -13.69 8.31 -29.95
N ARG A 21 -14.92 8.08 -30.43
CA ARG A 21 -15.86 9.15 -30.82
C ARG A 21 -16.28 9.99 -29.63
N ILE A 22 -16.61 9.36 -28.50
CA ILE A 22 -16.99 10.06 -27.27
C ILE A 22 -15.81 10.85 -26.72
N GLN A 23 -14.61 10.27 -26.69
CA GLN A 23 -13.38 10.98 -26.28
C GLN A 23 -13.10 12.23 -27.11
N ARG A 24 -13.37 12.18 -28.42
CA ARG A 24 -13.17 13.30 -29.35
C ARG A 24 -14.36 14.27 -29.43
N GLY A 25 -15.40 14.08 -28.61
CA GLY A 25 -16.60 14.92 -28.60
C GLY A 25 -17.46 14.81 -29.87
N ARG A 26 -17.30 13.74 -30.66
CA ARG A 26 -18.06 13.47 -31.89
C ARG A 26 -19.04 12.31 -31.72
N ALA A 27 -19.61 12.17 -30.53
CA ALA A 27 -20.60 11.15 -30.22
C ALA A 27 -21.90 11.44 -30.97
N HIS A 28 -22.51 10.42 -31.58
CA HIS A 28 -23.82 10.55 -32.22
C HIS A 28 -24.92 10.76 -31.19
N THR A 29 -24.73 10.28 -29.96
CA THR A 29 -25.67 10.48 -28.83
C THR A 29 -25.54 11.83 -28.13
N GLY A 30 -24.54 12.65 -28.49
CA GLY A 30 -24.27 13.94 -27.82
C GLY A 30 -23.69 13.82 -26.40
N GLU A 31 -23.28 12.62 -25.98
CA GLU A 31 -22.67 12.42 -24.67
C GLU A 31 -21.21 12.88 -24.65
N SER A 32 -20.87 13.73 -23.67
CA SER A 32 -19.51 14.25 -23.47
C SER A 32 -18.68 13.43 -22.48
N LYS A 33 -19.33 12.69 -21.58
CA LYS A 33 -18.66 11.89 -20.56
C LYS A 33 -18.43 10.47 -21.06
N VAL A 34 -17.17 10.06 -21.12
CA VAL A 34 -16.78 8.67 -21.43
C VAL A 34 -17.27 7.77 -20.31
N THR A 35 -18.41 7.10 -20.47
CA THR A 35 -18.94 6.11 -19.51
C THR A 35 -19.32 4.82 -20.22
N ILE A 36 -19.39 3.71 -19.48
CA ILE A 36 -19.78 2.42 -20.09
C ILE A 36 -21.20 2.50 -20.63
N ALA A 37 -22.09 3.23 -19.96
CA ALA A 37 -23.43 3.54 -20.47
C ALA A 37 -23.39 4.38 -21.75
N ALA A 38 -22.54 5.40 -21.82
CA ALA A 38 -22.36 6.23 -23.00
C ALA A 38 -21.90 5.42 -24.21
N VAL A 39 -20.87 4.59 -23.99
CA VAL A 39 -20.30 3.72 -25.04
C VAL A 39 -21.30 2.67 -25.48
N ALA A 40 -22.10 2.12 -24.55
CA ALA A 40 -23.15 1.17 -24.87
C ALA A 40 -24.26 1.80 -25.73
N ARG A 41 -24.71 3.03 -25.38
CA ARG A 41 -25.70 3.78 -26.15
C ARG A 41 -25.18 4.15 -27.54
N GLU A 42 -23.95 4.65 -27.63
CA GLU A 42 -23.30 5.01 -28.90
C GLU A 42 -23.11 3.79 -29.83
N ALA A 43 -22.82 2.61 -29.28
CA ALA A 43 -22.67 1.38 -30.05
C ALA A 43 -23.97 0.57 -30.22
N GLY A 44 -25.09 1.04 -29.64
CA GLY A 44 -26.39 0.34 -29.67
C GLY A 44 -26.37 -1.04 -29.03
N VAL A 45 -25.63 -1.22 -27.93
CA VAL A 45 -25.55 -2.47 -27.15
C VAL A 45 -26.02 -2.26 -25.71
N SER A 46 -26.31 -3.36 -25.01
CA SER A 46 -26.57 -3.31 -23.57
C SER A 46 -25.27 -3.13 -22.78
N THR A 47 -25.35 -2.43 -21.66
CA THR A 47 -24.21 -2.24 -20.74
C THR A 47 -23.69 -3.58 -20.20
N ALA A 48 -24.59 -4.52 -19.91
CA ALA A 48 -24.24 -5.86 -19.45
C ALA A 48 -23.36 -6.63 -20.44
N LEU A 49 -23.56 -6.43 -21.74
CA LEU A 49 -22.75 -7.09 -22.77
C LEU A 49 -21.28 -6.66 -22.68
N ILE A 50 -21.03 -5.37 -22.44
CA ILE A 50 -19.67 -4.83 -22.33
C ILE A 50 -18.99 -5.37 -21.07
N HIS A 51 -19.71 -5.40 -19.94
CA HIS A 51 -19.16 -5.90 -18.68
C HIS A 51 -18.81 -7.40 -18.73
N ASN A 52 -19.64 -8.22 -19.37
CA ASN A 52 -19.50 -9.68 -19.33
C ASN A 52 -18.63 -10.23 -20.47
N HIS A 53 -18.74 -9.66 -21.67
CA HIS A 53 -18.13 -10.24 -22.87
C HIS A 53 -16.93 -9.44 -23.38
N TYR A 54 -16.81 -8.17 -22.98
CA TYR A 54 -15.72 -7.28 -23.42
C TYR A 54 -15.03 -6.57 -22.23
N PRO A 55 -14.45 -7.33 -21.29
CA PRO A 55 -13.79 -6.74 -20.12
C PRO A 55 -12.64 -5.80 -20.50
N ASN A 56 -11.94 -6.07 -21.60
CA ASN A 56 -10.85 -5.22 -22.10
C ASN A 56 -11.36 -3.82 -22.50
N VAL A 57 -12.51 -3.75 -23.17
CA VAL A 57 -13.13 -2.48 -23.53
C VAL A 57 -13.64 -1.78 -22.27
N ALA A 58 -14.23 -2.50 -21.33
CA ALA A 58 -14.68 -1.93 -20.06
C ALA A 58 -13.53 -1.30 -19.26
N GLU A 59 -12.34 -1.92 -19.26
CA GLU A 59 -11.13 -1.35 -18.65
C GLU A 59 -10.64 -0.12 -19.40
N ALA A 60 -10.61 -0.14 -20.74
CA ALA A 60 -10.23 1.04 -21.53
C ALA A 60 -11.15 2.25 -21.28
N VAL A 61 -12.45 2.00 -21.07
CA VAL A 61 -13.40 3.05 -20.66
C VAL A 61 -13.09 3.57 -19.26
N ARG A 62 -12.77 2.69 -18.31
CA ARG A 62 -12.41 3.06 -16.94
C ARG A 62 -11.08 3.80 -16.87
N GLU A 63 -10.11 3.43 -17.69
CA GLU A 63 -8.84 4.12 -17.86
C GLU A 63 -9.05 5.53 -18.42
N ALA A 64 -9.86 5.67 -19.47
CA ALA A 64 -10.25 6.97 -20.01
C ALA A 64 -11.03 7.86 -19.01
N GLN A 65 -11.69 7.25 -18.02
CA GLN A 65 -12.33 7.96 -16.90
C GLN A 65 -11.37 8.34 -15.77
N GLY A 66 -10.10 7.91 -15.80
CA GLY A 66 -9.17 8.04 -14.67
C GLY A 66 -9.49 7.12 -13.49
N ARG A 67 -10.33 6.09 -13.70
CA ARG A 67 -10.75 5.09 -12.70
C ARG A 67 -10.28 3.70 -13.09
N SER A 68 -9.07 3.56 -13.63
CA SER A 68 -8.47 2.26 -13.91
C SER A 68 -8.35 1.45 -12.62
N SER A 69 -9.26 0.48 -12.44
CA SER A 69 -9.31 -0.36 -11.24
C SER A 69 -8.04 -1.19 -11.09
N ARG A 70 -7.39 -1.55 -12.21
CA ARG A 70 -6.13 -2.29 -12.23
C ARG A 70 -4.98 -1.46 -11.68
N ALA A 71 -4.71 -0.27 -12.25
CA ALA A 71 -3.62 0.58 -11.76
C ALA A 71 -3.79 0.95 -10.28
N GLN A 72 -5.01 1.24 -9.82
CA GLN A 72 -5.27 1.51 -8.40
C GLN A 72 -5.04 0.29 -7.52
N ARG A 73 -5.35 -0.91 -8.00
CA ARG A 73 -5.09 -2.16 -7.27
C ARG A 73 -3.59 -2.46 -7.21
N ASP A 74 -2.88 -2.27 -8.31
CA ASP A 74 -1.45 -2.58 -8.40
C ASP A 74 -0.64 -1.64 -7.51
N VAL A 75 -0.95 -0.34 -7.52
CA VAL A 75 -0.36 0.66 -6.60
C VAL A 75 -0.62 0.27 -5.14
N LYS A 76 -1.88 -0.01 -4.77
CA LYS A 76 -2.21 -0.43 -3.39
C LYS A 76 -1.52 -1.72 -2.98
N HIS A 77 -1.32 -2.64 -3.92
CA HIS A 77 -0.64 -3.90 -3.64
C HIS A 77 0.85 -3.67 -3.39
N GLN A 78 1.50 -2.83 -4.20
CA GLN A 78 2.89 -2.42 -4.01
C GLN A 78 3.07 -1.69 -2.67
N ASP A 79 2.18 -0.74 -2.34
CA ASP A 79 2.20 -0.04 -1.06
C ASP A 79 2.06 -1.00 0.12
N LEU A 80 1.15 -1.98 0.02
CA LEU A 80 0.95 -2.99 1.06
C LEU A 80 2.18 -3.87 1.26
N ILE A 81 2.89 -4.23 0.19
CA ILE A 81 4.13 -5.01 0.26
C ILE A 81 5.22 -4.18 0.95
N ALA A 82 5.41 -2.93 0.52
CA ALA A 82 6.41 -2.03 1.10
C ALA A 82 6.18 -1.81 2.61
N GLU A 83 4.93 -1.59 3.01
CA GLU A 83 4.59 -1.41 4.44
C GLU A 83 4.75 -2.69 5.26
N ARG A 84 4.54 -3.87 4.67
CA ARG A 84 4.82 -5.15 5.34
C ARG A 84 6.30 -5.38 5.54
N GLU A 85 7.12 -5.05 4.55
CA GLU A 85 8.58 -5.14 4.66
C GLU A 85 9.12 -4.20 5.74
N LYS A 86 8.68 -2.94 5.75
CA LYS A 86 9.02 -1.98 6.82
C LYS A 86 8.62 -2.49 8.19
N ASN A 87 7.39 -2.99 8.34
CA ASN A 87 6.93 -3.55 9.61
C ASN A 87 7.77 -4.73 10.08
N LYS A 88 8.24 -5.58 9.14
CA LYS A 88 9.11 -6.70 9.49
C LYS A 88 10.44 -6.21 10.05
N LEU A 89 11.08 -5.24 9.39
CA LEU A 89 12.34 -4.64 9.85
C LEU A 89 12.17 -3.96 11.22
N LEU A 90 11.13 -3.14 11.38
CA LEU A 90 10.84 -2.46 12.64
C LEU A 90 10.57 -3.44 13.79
N ARG A 91 9.95 -4.59 13.53
CA ARG A 91 9.76 -5.64 14.54
C ARG A 91 11.08 -6.28 14.95
N GLN A 92 11.97 -6.54 14.00
CA GLN A 92 13.31 -7.05 14.29
C GLN A 92 14.12 -6.05 15.12
N GLU A 93 14.11 -4.77 14.73
CA GLU A 93 14.78 -3.70 15.49
C GLU A 93 14.21 -3.58 16.91
N LEU A 94 12.88 -3.67 17.08
CA LEU A 94 12.25 -3.67 18.40
C LEU A 94 12.68 -4.85 19.27
N GLU A 95 12.79 -6.05 18.70
CA GLU A 95 13.27 -7.22 19.43
C GLU A 95 14.74 -7.04 19.84
N GLU A 96 15.60 -6.59 18.94
CA GLU A 96 17.01 -6.31 19.25
C GLU A 96 17.17 -5.24 20.33
N LEU A 97 16.42 -4.15 20.25
CA LEU A 97 16.45 -3.08 21.25
C LEU A 97 15.94 -3.59 22.60
N ARG A 98 14.89 -4.40 22.62
CA ARG A 98 14.37 -5.01 23.85
C ARG A 98 15.41 -5.91 24.52
N LEU A 99 16.11 -6.74 23.74
CA LEU A 99 17.20 -7.57 24.27
C LEU A 99 18.31 -6.71 24.88
N LYS A 100 18.79 -5.70 24.14
CA LYS A 100 19.81 -4.77 24.64
C LYS A 100 19.37 -4.05 25.92
N THR A 101 18.11 -3.62 26.01
CA THR A 101 17.59 -2.99 27.23
C THR A 101 17.50 -3.94 28.41
N ALA A 102 17.14 -5.21 28.18
CA ALA A 102 17.09 -6.22 29.23
C ALA A 102 18.49 -6.54 29.76
N ASP A 103 19.48 -6.67 28.86
CA ASP A 103 20.88 -6.90 29.22
C ASP A 103 21.44 -5.74 30.05
N LEU A 104 21.21 -4.50 29.60
CA LEU A 104 21.63 -3.30 30.33
C LEU A 104 20.94 -3.20 31.70
N ALA A 105 19.64 -3.53 31.80
CA ALA A 105 18.93 -3.53 33.07
C ALA A 105 19.53 -4.55 34.05
N SER A 106 19.86 -5.76 33.58
CA SER A 106 20.51 -6.79 34.40
C SER A 106 21.87 -6.32 34.93
N ILE A 107 22.72 -5.76 34.06
CA ILE A 107 24.03 -5.23 34.44
C ILE A 107 23.86 -4.08 35.45
N ASN A 108 22.91 -3.18 35.21
CA ASN A 108 22.65 -2.07 36.12
C ASN A 108 22.20 -2.57 37.50
N GLU A 109 21.36 -3.60 37.60
CA GLU A 109 20.97 -4.15 38.89
C GLU A 109 22.16 -4.73 39.66
N VAL A 110 23.06 -5.45 38.98
CA VAL A 110 24.29 -5.97 39.61
C VAL A 110 25.16 -4.82 40.10
N LEU A 111 25.42 -3.82 39.27
CA LEU A 111 26.22 -2.65 39.64
C LEU A 111 25.58 -1.87 40.79
N MET A 112 24.25 -1.74 40.81
CA MET A 112 23.53 -1.09 41.89
C MET A 112 23.63 -1.88 43.20
N ALA A 113 23.61 -3.21 43.15
CA ALA A 113 23.84 -4.06 44.31
C ALA A 113 25.28 -3.89 44.85
N GLU A 114 26.28 -3.88 43.96
CA GLU A 114 27.68 -3.63 44.33
C GLU A 114 27.88 -2.25 44.95
N LEU A 115 27.31 -1.21 44.34
CA LEU A 115 27.34 0.16 44.88
C LEU A 115 26.70 0.25 46.26
N ARG A 116 25.57 -0.42 46.49
CA ARG A 116 24.94 -0.50 47.82
C ARG A 116 25.87 -1.18 48.83
N ALA A 117 26.49 -2.30 48.45
CA ALA A 117 27.40 -3.05 49.32
C ALA A 117 28.69 -2.27 49.64
N LEU A 118 29.23 -1.52 48.68
CA LEU A 118 30.38 -0.65 48.87
C LEU A 118 30.04 0.57 49.73
N LYS A 119 28.88 1.21 49.49
CA LYS A 119 28.41 2.33 50.32
C LYS A 119 28.19 1.91 51.76
N ALA A 120 27.56 0.75 51.99
CA ALA A 120 27.36 0.19 53.32
C ALA A 120 28.70 -0.03 54.04
N ARG A 121 29.68 -0.64 53.36
CA ARG A 121 31.05 -0.77 53.88
C ARG A 121 31.67 0.60 54.20
N SER A 122 31.60 1.57 53.29
CA SER A 122 32.19 2.90 53.51
C SER A 122 31.54 3.69 54.65
N GLY A 123 30.29 3.38 55.01
CA GLY A 123 29.58 3.98 56.13
C GLY A 123 29.92 3.36 57.49
N ASP A 124 30.65 2.23 57.53
CA ASP A 124 31.12 1.64 58.77
C ASP A 124 32.19 2.53 59.41
N LEU A 125 32.00 2.85 60.70
CA LEU A 125 32.83 3.75 61.52
C LEU A 125 34.33 3.37 61.59
N LYS A 126 34.73 2.19 61.11
CA LYS A 126 36.12 1.69 61.10
C LYS A 126 36.89 2.03 59.82
N ILE A 127 36.28 2.66 58.82
CA ILE A 127 36.95 2.98 57.55
C ILE A 127 37.44 4.42 57.56
N VAL A 128 38.76 4.61 57.50
CA VAL A 128 39.41 5.92 57.39
C VAL A 128 39.65 6.24 55.92
N ALA A 129 39.18 7.39 55.46
CA ALA A 129 39.49 7.89 54.11
C ALA A 129 40.99 8.21 54.02
N LEU A 130 41.75 7.37 53.32
CA LEU A 130 43.12 7.70 52.93
C LEU A 130 43.03 8.77 51.83
N SER A 131 43.34 10.02 52.17
CA SER A 131 43.49 11.08 51.16
C SER A 131 44.57 10.64 50.19
N SER A 132 44.20 10.40 48.92
CA SER A 132 45.20 10.10 47.90
C SER A 132 46.11 11.32 47.77
N HIS A 133 47.37 11.14 48.15
CA HIS A 133 48.38 12.17 48.00
C HIS A 133 48.54 12.39 46.50
N LYS A 134 48.12 13.57 46.01
CA LYS A 134 48.43 14.01 44.65
C LYS A 134 49.94 14.14 44.52
N THR A 135 50.49 13.51 43.48
CA THR A 135 51.75 13.86 42.82
C THR A 135 51.43 14.12 41.36
#